data_AF-A0A075KD26-F1
#
_entry.id   AF-A0A075KD26-F1
#
_cell.length_a   1.000
_cell.length_b   1.000
_cell.length_c   1.000
_cell.angle_alpha   90.00
_cell.angle_beta   90.00
_cell.angle_gamma   90.00
#
_symmetry.space_group_name_H-M   'P 1'
#
loop_
_entity.id
_entity.type
_entity.pdbx_description
1 polymer ?
#
loop_
_entity_poly.entity_id
_entity_poly.type
_entity_poly.pdbx_seq_one_letter_code
_entity_poly.pdbx_strand_id
1 'polypeptide(L)' 'MEVIFEYEIDGRIYSEDEPPKEFIDDLLNALKPFFIPQKQSE' A
#
# COMPACT_ATOMS: atom_id res chain seq x y z
N MET A 1 8.58 -20.45 13.00
CA MET A 1 9.41 -19.55 12.19
C MET A 1 8.51 -18.37 11.89
N GLU A 2 8.78 -17.23 12.52
CA GLU A 2 8.02 -16.00 12.32
C GLU A 2 8.65 -15.29 11.12
N VAL A 3 7.85 -15.00 10.09
CA VAL A 3 8.31 -14.26 8.92
C VAL A 3 7.98 -12.80 9.19
N ILE A 4 9.01 -12.00 9.44
CA ILE A 4 8.87 -10.56 9.64
C ILE A 4 9.06 -9.93 8.26
N PHE A 5 8.03 -9.23 7.78
CA PHE A 5 8.10 -8.44 6.56
C PHE A 5 8.56 -7.02 6.91
N GLU A 6 9.68 -6.63 6.33
CA GLU A 6 10.27 -5.30 6.48
C GLU A 6 10.42 -4.66 5.09
N TYR A 7 10.10 -3.37 5.00
CA TYR A 7 10.14 -2.58 3.78
C TYR A 7 11.24 -1.53 3.90
N GLU A 8 12.14 -1.45 2.92
CA GLU A 8 13.13 -0.37 2.85
C GLU A 8 12.64 0.71 1.87
N ILE A 9 12.44 1.93 2.38
CA ILE A 9 12.00 3.10 1.61
C ILE A 9 12.90 4.27 2.00
N ASP A 10 13.55 4.89 1.01
CA ASP A 10 14.48 6.02 1.19
C ASP A 10 15.58 5.79 2.25
N GLY A 11 16.07 4.56 2.35
CA GLY A 11 17.10 4.14 3.32
C GLY A 11 16.59 4.01 4.76
N ARG A 12 15.27 4.02 4.97
CA ARG A 12 14.63 3.70 6.25
C ARG A 12 13.90 2.37 6.16
N ILE A 13 14.02 1.57 7.21
CA ILE A 13 13.35 0.28 7.34
C ILE A 13 12.06 0.47 8.12
N TYR A 14 10.96 -0.06 7.57
CA TYR A 14 9.63 -0.03 8.15
C TYR A 14 9.11 -1.44 8.35
N SER A 15 8.49 -1.69 9.49
CA SER A 15 7.79 -2.94 9.76
C SER A 15 6.45 -2.97 9.02
N GLU A 16 5.95 -4.17 8.72
CA GLU A 16 4.61 -4.35 8.17
C GLU A 16 3.49 -3.74 9.02
N ASP A 17 3.64 -3.74 10.34
CA ASP A 17 2.66 -3.17 11.26
C ASP A 17 2.64 -1.63 11.26
N GLU A 18 3.76 -1.00 10.88
CA GLU A 18 3.90 0.46 10.89
C GLU A 18 4.52 0.94 9.58
N PRO A 19 3.77 0.84 8.46
CA PRO A 19 4.24 1.34 7.18
C PRO A 19 4.34 2.86 7.19
N PRO A 20 5.23 3.46 6.38
CA PRO A 20 5.28 4.90 6.24
C PRO A 20 3.98 5.42 5.65
N LYS A 21 3.53 6.58 6.11
CA LYS A 21 2.30 7.22 5.59
C LYS A 21 2.33 7.40 4.08
N GLU A 22 3.49 7.77 3.54
CA GLU A 22 3.70 7.98 2.10
C GLU A 22 3.46 6.69 1.29
N PHE A 23 3.78 5.52 1.84
CA PHE A 23 3.50 4.24 1.21
C PHE A 23 2.00 3.96 1.06
N ILE A 24 1.20 4.32 2.08
CA ILE A 24 -0.26 4.18 2.01
C ILE A 24 -0.83 5.14 0.96
N ASP A 25 -0.39 6.39 0.94
CA ASP A 25 -0.85 7.37 -0.04
C ASP A 25 -0.48 6.97 -1.48
N ASP A 26 0.74 6.47 -1.70
CA ASP A 26 1.20 5.96 -2.99
C ASP A 26 0.44 4.70 -3.40
N LEU A 27 0.19 3.77 -2.48
CA LEU A 27 -0.62 2.59 -2.74
C LEU A 27 -2.05 2.99 -3.14
N LEU A 28 -2.67 3.90 -2.40
CA LEU A 28 -4.01 4.40 -2.72
C LEU A 28 -4.01 5.11 -4.09
N ASN A 29 -3.00 5.93 -4.39
CA ASN A 29 -2.84 6.56 -5.70
C ASN A 29 -2.67 5.55 -6.83
N ALA A 30 -1.86 4.51 -6.64
CA ALA A 30 -1.67 3.43 -7.60
C ALA A 30 -2.96 2.62 -7.82
N LEU A 31 -3.79 2.49 -6.78
CA LEU A 31 -5.07 1.78 -6.82
C LEU A 31 -6.24 2.64 -7.34
N LYS A 32 -6.15 3.99 -7.33
CA LYS A 32 -7.16 4.91 -7.93
C LYS A 32 -7.68 4.47 -9.30
N PRO A 33 -6.84 4.09 -10.29
CA PRO A 33 -7.32 3.62 -11.59
C PRO A 33 -8.04 2.25 -11.54
N PHE A 34 -7.91 1.49 -10.46
CA PHE A 34 -8.62 0.22 -10.25
C PHE A 34 -9.91 0.40 -9.44
N PHE A 35 -10.05 1.50 -8.71
CA PHE A 35 -11.30 1.94 -8.08
C PHE A 35 -12.31 2.53 -9.08
N ILE A 36 -12.23 2.18 -10.36
CA ILE A 36 -13.30 2.47 -11.31
C ILE A 36 -14.57 1.84 -10.71
N PRO A 37 -15.64 2.62 -10.45
CA PRO A 37 -16.90 2.03 -10.06
C PRO A 37 -17.26 1.06 -11.19
N GLN A 38 -17.29 -0.24 -10.89
CA GLN A 38 -17.93 -1.16 -11.80
C GLN A 38 -19.34 -0.62 -11.93
N LYS A 39 -19.66 -0.01 -13.09
CA LYS A 39 -21.04 0.25 -13.44
C LYS A 39 -21.69 -1.12 -13.39
N GLN A 40 -22.36 -1.42 -12.27
CA GLN A 40 -23.47 -2.33 -12.29
C GLN A 40 -24.45 -1.66 -13.24
N SER A 41 -24.35 -2.04 -14.51
CA SER A 41 -25.39 -1.80 -15.49
C SER A 41 -26.60 -2.56 -15.01
N GLU A 42 -27.49 -1.84 -14.33
CA GLU A 42 -28.88 -2.24 -14.13
C GLU A 42 -29.77 -1.35 -15.01
#